data_AF-A0A3G9J2I9-F1
#
_entry.id   AF-A0A3G9J2I9-F1
#
_cell.length_a   1.000
_cell.length_b   1.000
_cell.length_c   1.000
_cell.angle_alpha   90.00
_cell.angle_beta   90.00
_cell.angle_gamma   90.00
#
_symmetry.space_group_name_H-M   'P 1'
#
loop_
_entity.id
_entity.type
_entity.pdbx_description
1 polymer ?
#
loop_
_entity_poly.entity_id
_entity_poly.type
_entity_poly.pdbx_seq_one_letter_code
_entity_poly.pdbx_strand_id
1 'polypeptide(L)'
;MKLTPEQILGISKGDPEIAAFITMLTQTIEQQAQRIEQLEDRVKDLERQLGQNSKNNSKPPSSDGMRKPVNQRKPGGKKGGQT
;
A
#
# COMPACT_ATOMS: atom_id res chain seq x y z
N MET A 1 27.91 0.47 -6.49
CA MET A 1 29.23 0.83 -7.05
C MET A 1 29.04 1.04 -8.54
N LYS A 2 29.37 2.22 -9.08
CA LYS A 2 29.33 2.47 -10.52
C LYS A 2 30.67 2.08 -11.13
N LEU A 3 30.66 1.34 -12.24
CA LEU A 3 31.87 1.02 -12.98
C LEU A 3 32.37 2.28 -13.67
N THR A 4 33.66 2.59 -13.53
CA THR A 4 34.27 3.71 -14.27
C THR A 4 34.54 3.30 -15.73
N PRO A 5 34.62 4.25 -16.67
CA PRO A 5 34.95 3.95 -18.06
C PRO A 5 36.27 3.18 -18.22
N GLU A 6 37.26 3.48 -17.37
CA GLU A 6 38.55 2.78 -17.34
C GLU A 6 38.41 1.31 -16.90
N GLN A 7 37.55 1.04 -15.91
CA GLN A 7 37.26 -0.32 -15.48
C GLN A 7 36.52 -1.10 -16.56
N ILE A 8 35.57 -0.45 -17.25
CA ILE A 8 34.84 -1.07 -18.37
C ILE A 8 35.79 -1.42 -19.51
N LEU A 9 36.71 -0.53 -19.86
CA LEU A 9 37.72 -0.77 -20.90
C LEU A 9 38.71 -1.88 -20.51
N GLY A 10 39.07 -1.95 -19.23
CA GLY A 10 39.87 -3.05 -18.69
C GLY A 10 39.15 -4.40 -18.79
N ILE A 11 37.86 -4.45 -18.45
CA ILE A 11 37.02 -5.66 -18.56
C ILE A 11 36.81 -6.06 -20.01
N SER A 12 36.65 -5.09 -20.92
CA SER A 12 36.47 -5.34 -22.34
C SER A 12 37.77 -5.72 -23.07
N LYS A 13 38.91 -5.78 -22.36
CA LYS A 13 40.25 -6.03 -22.94
C LYS A 13 40.60 -5.05 -24.07
N GLY A 14 40.08 -3.82 -23.99
CA GLY A 14 40.29 -2.78 -25.01
C GLY A 14 39.34 -2.86 -26.21
N ASP A 15 38.41 -3.81 -26.25
CA ASP A 15 37.39 -3.86 -27.30
C ASP A 15 36.33 -2.76 -27.06
N PRO A 16 36.16 -1.82 -28.00
CA PRO A 16 35.22 -0.70 -27.84
C PRO A 16 33.75 -1.13 -27.95
N GLU A 17 33.43 -2.18 -28.71
CA GLU A 17 32.05 -2.67 -28.85
C GLU A 17 31.60 -3.36 -27.56
N ILE A 18 32.47 -4.18 -26.98
CA ILE A 18 32.21 -4.84 -25.70
C ILE A 18 32.08 -3.79 -24.58
N ALA A 19 32.93 -2.75 -24.58
CA ALA A 19 32.84 -1.65 -23.62
C ALA A 19 31.51 -0.87 -23.73
N ALA A 20 31.06 -0.60 -24.97
CA ALA A 20 29.79 0.06 -25.21
C ALA A 20 28.61 -0.80 -24.72
N PHE A 21 28.65 -2.11 -24.95
CA PHE A 21 27.60 -3.03 -24.49
C PHE A 21 27.53 -3.11 -22.96
N ILE A 22 28.68 -3.21 -22.27
CA ILE A 22 28.74 -3.19 -20.80
C ILE A 22 28.19 -1.86 -20.25
N THR A 23 28.51 -0.74 -20.90
CA THR A 23 27.99 0.57 -20.50
C THR A 23 26.46 0.63 -20.63
N MET A 24 25.91 0.12 -21.73
CA MET A 24 24.47 0.06 -21.94
C MET A 24 23.77 -0.82 -20.90
N LEU A 25 24.35 -1.98 -20.59
CA LEU A 25 23.81 -2.90 -19.58
C LEU A 25 23.82 -2.28 -18.18
N THR A 26 24.92 -1.63 -17.78
CA THR A 26 25.02 -0.98 -16.46
C THR A 26 24.01 0.15 -16.31
N GLN A 27 23.79 0.96 -17.35
CA GLN A 27 22.74 1.98 -17.37
C GLN A 27 21.34 1.37 -17.23
N THR A 28 21.06 0.27 -17.93
CA THR A 28 19.78 -0.42 -17.88
C THR A 28 19.51 -0.98 -16.48
N ILE A 29 20.52 -1.56 -15.84
CA ILE A 29 20.44 -2.06 -14.46
C ILE A 29 20.16 -0.92 -13.48
N GLU A 30 20.83 0.23 -13.62
CA GLU A 30 20.57 1.41 -12.77
C GLU A 30 19.12 1.90 -12.91
N GLN A 31 18.59 1.99 -14.13
CA GLN A 31 17.20 2.38 -14.37
C GLN A 31 16.20 1.38 -13.78
N GLN A 32 16.49 0.08 -13.90
CA GLN A 32 15.66 -0.96 -13.31
C GLN A 32 15.69 -0.91 -11.78
N ALA A 33 16.86 -0.72 -11.17
CA ALA A 33 16.99 -0.60 -9.71
C ALA A 33 16.18 0.57 -9.16
N GLN A 34 16.24 1.74 -9.81
CA GLN A 34 15.41 2.90 -9.44
C GLN A 34 13.92 2.61 -9.56
N ARG A 35 13.52 1.89 -10.63
CA ARG A 35 12.12 1.53 -10.81
C ARG A 35 11.65 0.53 -9.77
N ILE A 36 12.50 -0.41 -9.36
CA ILE A 36 12.20 -1.37 -8.28
C ILE A 36 11.99 -0.62 -6.97
N GLU A 37 12.90 0.28 -6.59
CA GLU A 37 12.77 1.10 -5.38
C GLU A 37 11.45 1.87 -5.34
N GLN A 38 11.09 2.54 -6.45
CA GLN A 38 9.81 3.25 -6.57
C GLN A 38 8.59 2.33 -6.45
N LEU A 39 8.68 1.09 -6.96
CA LEU A 39 7.59 0.13 -6.87
C LEU A 39 7.47 -0.44 -5.45
N GLU A 40 8.58 -0.73 -4.79
CA GLU A 40 8.62 -1.19 -3.41
C GLU A 40 8.00 -0.15 -2.46
N ASP A 41 8.34 1.13 -2.63
CA ASP A 41 7.74 2.22 -1.85
C ASP A 41 6.23 2.31 -2.07
N ARG A 42 5.77 2.20 -3.32
CA ARG A 42 4.32 2.21 -3.63
C ARG A 42 3.61 1.01 -3.04
N VAL A 43 4.21 -0.17 -3.08
CA VAL A 43 3.65 -1.37 -2.45
C VAL A 43 3.51 -1.17 -0.95
N LYS A 44 4.55 -0.67 -0.28
CA LYS A 44 4.53 -0.38 1.16
C LYS A 44 3.46 0.64 1.54
N ASP A 45 3.27 1.68 0.73
CA ASP A 45 2.22 2.66 0.91
C ASP A 45 0.81 2.05 0.77
N LEU A 46 0.60 1.21 -0.24
CA LEU A 46 -0.67 0.52 -0.47
C LEU A 46 -0.98 -0.47 0.66
N GLU A 47 0.02 -1.23 1.12
CA GLU A 47 -0.11 -2.13 2.27
C GLU A 47 -0.47 -1.38 3.55
N ARG A 48 0.13 -0.20 3.77
CA ARG A 48 -0.24 0.69 4.89
C ARG A 48 -1.70 1.13 4.80
N GLN A 49 -2.17 1.55 3.62
CA GLN A 49 -3.56 1.96 3.42
C GLN A 49 -4.53 0.80 3.63
N LEU A 50 -4.22 -0.40 3.12
CA LEU A 50 -5.03 -1.60 3.35
C LEU A 50 -5.07 -1.99 4.83
N GLY A 51 -3.95 -1.91 5.55
CA GLY A 51 -3.90 -2.18 6.98
C GLY A 51 -4.74 -1.19 7.82
N GLN A 52 -4.74 0.09 7.44
CA GLN A 52 -5.58 1.10 8.07
C GLN A 52 -7.08 0.86 7.80
N ASN A 53 -7.43 0.56 6.55
CA ASN A 53 -8.81 0.27 6.17
C ASN A 53 -9.30 -1.05 6.78
N SER A 54 -8.45 -2.07 6.93
CA SER A 54 -8.82 -3.35 7.54
C SER A 54 -9.25 -3.19 9.01
N LYS A 55 -8.56 -2.34 9.79
CA LYS A 55 -8.92 -1.99 11.18
C LYS A 55 -10.14 -1.08 11.30
N ASN A 56 -10.45 -0.28 10.27
CA ASN A 56 -11.61 0.62 10.26
C ASN A 56 -12.86 0.00 9.58
N ASN A 57 -12.71 -1.17 8.94
CA ASN A 57 -13.78 -1.86 8.20
C ASN A 57 -14.30 -3.11 8.92
N SER A 58 -13.77 -3.46 10.10
CA SER A 58 -14.17 -4.68 10.81
C SER A 58 -15.51 -4.58 11.55
N LYS A 59 -16.20 -3.45 11.48
CA LYS A 59 -17.63 -3.29 11.81
C LYS A 59 -18.10 -1.93 11.27
N PRO A 60 -19.14 -1.86 10.41
CA PRO A 60 -19.79 -0.59 10.15
C PRO A 60 -20.37 -0.05 11.48
N PRO A 61 -20.44 1.28 11.69
CA PRO A 61 -21.08 1.86 12.89
C PRO A 61 -22.56 1.45 13.01
N SER A 62 -23.18 1.00 11.92
CA SER A 62 -24.51 0.39 11.86
C SER A 62 -24.56 -1.07 12.32
N SER A 63 -23.42 -1.70 12.67
CA SER A 63 -23.35 -3.03 13.28
C SER A 63 -23.31 -2.99 14.82
N ASP A 64 -23.18 -1.81 15.43
CA ASP A 64 -23.53 -1.65 16.83
C ASP A 64 -25.05 -1.78 16.90
N GLY A 65 -25.50 -3.02 17.06
CA GLY A 65 -26.87 -3.44 16.83
C GLY A 65 -27.84 -2.44 17.43
N MET A 66 -28.72 -1.91 16.58
CA MET A 66 -29.75 -0.93 16.91
C MET A 66 -30.37 -1.27 18.28
N ARG A 67 -29.85 -0.67 19.36
CA ARG A 67 -30.41 -0.83 20.69
C ARG A 67 -31.75 -0.12 20.63
N LYS A 68 -32.83 -0.89 20.54
CA LYS A 68 -34.19 -0.34 20.64
C LYS A 68 -34.24 0.51 21.92
N PRO A 69 -34.60 1.80 21.85
CA PRO A 69 -34.70 2.61 23.05
C PRO A 69 -35.69 1.94 24.00
N VAL A 70 -35.23 1.65 25.22
CA VAL A 70 -36.08 1.04 26.25
C VAL A 70 -37.20 2.03 26.55
N ASN A 71 -38.45 1.60 26.44
CA ASN A 71 -39.60 2.47 26.64
C ASN A 71 -39.59 3.04 28.07
N GLN A 72 -39.27 4.32 28.22
CA GLN A 72 -39.28 5.03 29.51
C GLN A 72 -40.68 5.55 29.90
N ARG A 73 -41.71 5.31 29.09
CA ARG A 73 -43.07 5.73 29.45
C ARG A 73 -43.54 4.94 30.66
N LYS A 74 -43.81 5.65 31.75
CA LYS A 74 -44.59 5.12 32.87
C LYS A 74 -45.98 4.75 32.34
N PRO A 75 -46.54 3.55 32.65
CA PRO A 75 -47.92 3.24 32.28
C PRO A 75 -48.83 4.31 32.88
N GLY A 76 -49.48 5.07 32.00
CA GLY A 76 -50.49 6.05 32.39
C GLY A 76 -51.66 5.30 32.99
N GLY A 77 -51.90 5.47 34.29
CA GLY A 77 -52.94 4.81 35.07
C GLY A 77 -54.35 5.27 34.70
N LYS A 78 -54.75 5.13 33.43
CA LYS A 78 -56.14 5.19 33.01
C LYS A 78 -56.52 3.82 32.48
N LYS A 79 -57.27 3.08 33.30
CA LYS A 79 -58.00 1.88 32.88
C LYS A 79 -58.85 2.29 31.68
N GLY A 80 -58.53 1.76 30.51
CA GLY A 80 -59.34 1.93 29.31
C GLY A 80 -60.77 1.51 29.62
N GLY A 81 -61.73 2.35 29.23
CA GLY A 81 -63.15 2.06 29.36
C GLY A 81 -63.47 0.74 28.67
N GLN A 82 -64.14 -0.14 29.40
CA GLN A 82 -64.75 -1.34 28.83
C GLN A 82 -65.94 -0.89 27.98
N THR A 83 -65.89 -1.19 26.69
CA THR A 83 -67.05 -1.35 25.80
C THR A 83 -66.72 -2.43 24.82
#